data_AF-A0A7X8D0Q5-F1
#
_entry.id   AF-A0A7X8D0Q5-F1
#
_cell.length_a   1.000
_cell.length_b   1.000
_cell.length_c   1.000
_cell.angle_alpha   90.00
_cell.angle_beta   90.00
_cell.angle_gamma   90.00
#
_symmetry.space_group_name_H-M   'P 1'
#
loop_
_entity.id
_entity.type
_entity.pdbx_description
1 polymer ?
#
loop_
_entity_poly.entity_id
_entity_poly.type
_entity_poly.pdbx_seq_one_letter_code
_entity_poly.pdbx_strand_id
1 'polypeptide(L)'
;MKNKYIVIFVVLLVVAISLFFMMNSTEEENAVKVFYPNAKKINLVKTVADDLQASLYFPSVKRAYEVDGEIAAYVVSCVGYNGPIEVLAAIDNEKDSLLGIQILNHVESLDYAEHIESDWFLDRFKNLPLNKYLNLVILDKEKPEDIIQVTGATISSQAVVTAVNAAIGSYQYWNKGVQMAKVPDVVPQEMWQKDIHSFAINWPGGSVRIDTDEIKEYEQLSMDVTLINTTGTETDMKVKGPTLRQLLEKEGLDLSNYEGIGVTGRDGYYTMIDREKLAVNDIILVWEVDGKIIKDEEKPVRLALPLELGPYWVKMVSNIDLYEEISPKDIEKVHMFNPLTEDIEPYYYEYYGSKDKSIEVGKILRKFDQVDEKGLFTMGAVDGLIKNETISLVRQRYFLKVEGDNAPMNIAPTFKLGMNVKEMTHFSTTKDAVIFPEKIVEVVRTKDIKGVEGMFLEDVLLLAGIRWDEDSEFSAVNTEGSSIALTLEEILKSYIRYEDGQVDLYKDDSEIMNDLLRIEKK
;
A
#
# COMPACT_ATOMS: atom_id res chain seq x y z
N MET A 1 44.64 -2.65 10.59
CA MET A 1 43.75 -3.19 9.52
C MET A 1 42.31 -2.69 9.64
N LYS A 2 41.72 -2.64 10.85
CA LYS A 2 40.35 -2.16 11.12
C LYS A 2 40.00 -0.76 10.55
N ASN A 3 40.92 0.22 10.67
CA ASN A 3 40.68 1.58 10.15
C ASN A 3 40.66 1.67 8.62
N LYS A 4 41.27 0.72 7.88
CA LYS A 4 41.22 0.73 6.41
C LYS A 4 39.84 0.29 5.89
N TYR A 5 39.19 -0.66 6.57
CA TYR A 5 37.85 -1.14 6.21
C TYR A 5 36.75 -0.12 6.51
N ILE A 6 36.87 0.62 7.61
CA ILE A 6 35.94 1.72 7.94
C ILE A 6 36.02 2.83 6.88
N VAL A 7 37.22 3.19 6.45
CA VAL A 7 37.40 4.20 5.38
C VAL A 7 36.84 3.70 4.05
N ILE A 8 37.05 2.42 3.70
CA ILE A 8 36.47 1.82 2.48
C ILE A 8 34.94 1.78 2.55
N PHE A 9 34.36 1.44 3.70
CA PHE A 9 32.91 1.41 3.89
C PHE A 9 32.28 2.80 3.80
N VAL A 10 32.88 3.82 4.43
CA VAL A 10 32.42 5.20 4.32
C VAL A 10 32.51 5.71 2.88
N VAL A 11 33.59 5.37 2.16
CA VAL A 11 33.73 5.69 0.74
C VAL A 11 32.65 4.99 -0.10
N LEU A 12 32.38 3.70 0.14
CA LEU A 12 31.32 2.96 -0.56
C LEU A 12 29.93 3.54 -0.27
N LEU A 13 29.66 3.96 0.97
CA LEU A 13 28.39 4.58 1.36
C LEU A 13 28.20 5.94 0.69
N VAL A 14 29.24 6.77 0.65
CA VAL A 14 29.23 8.06 -0.07
C VAL A 14 29.07 7.83 -1.57
N VAL A 15 29.73 6.81 -2.13
CA VAL A 15 29.59 6.42 -3.54
C VAL A 15 28.17 5.95 -3.83
N ALA A 16 27.58 5.10 -2.99
CA ALA A 16 26.21 4.62 -3.14
C ALA A 16 25.17 5.75 -3.05
N ILE A 17 25.32 6.66 -2.07
CA ILE A 17 24.48 7.86 -1.95
C ILE A 17 24.66 8.74 -3.20
N SER A 18 25.89 8.94 -3.67
CA SER A 18 26.15 9.74 -4.87
C SER A 18 25.58 9.11 -6.14
N LEU A 19 25.62 7.77 -6.26
CA LEU A 19 25.03 7.02 -7.37
C LEU A 19 23.50 7.07 -7.35
N PHE A 20 22.89 6.99 -6.16
CA PHE A 20 21.44 7.14 -5.99
C PHE A 20 20.96 8.55 -6.36
N PHE A 21 21.67 9.58 -5.89
CA PHE A 21 21.41 10.96 -6.31
C PHE A 21 21.65 11.18 -7.81
N MET A 22 22.67 10.53 -8.40
CA MET A 22 22.92 10.57 -9.84
C MET A 22 21.79 9.89 -10.63
N MET A 23 21.31 8.72 -10.21
CA MET A 23 20.23 8.00 -10.90
C MET A 23 18.92 8.80 -10.93
N ASN A 24 18.46 9.31 -9.78
CA ASN A 24 17.24 10.13 -9.72
C ASN A 24 17.39 11.44 -10.52
N SER A 25 18.56 12.10 -10.42
CA SER A 25 18.86 13.27 -11.25
C SER A 25 18.84 12.97 -12.74
N THR A 26 19.18 11.73 -13.13
CA THR A 26 19.23 11.30 -14.55
C THR A 26 17.83 11.07 -15.10
N GLU A 27 16.92 10.45 -14.34
CA GLU A 27 15.53 10.25 -14.75
C GLU A 27 14.78 11.58 -14.91
N GLU A 28 14.93 12.50 -13.97
CA GLU A 28 14.32 13.83 -14.05
C GLU A 28 14.88 14.65 -15.22
N GLU A 29 16.20 14.63 -15.43
CA GLU A 29 16.81 15.32 -16.58
C GLU A 29 16.33 14.72 -17.90
N ASN A 30 16.09 13.40 -17.96
CA ASN A 30 15.48 12.75 -19.12
C ASN A 30 14.03 13.19 -19.33
N ALA A 31 13.23 13.30 -18.27
CA ALA A 31 11.87 13.83 -18.34
C ALA A 31 11.87 15.30 -18.84
N VAL A 32 12.79 16.13 -18.38
CA VAL A 32 12.97 17.50 -18.90
C VAL A 32 13.34 17.47 -20.39
N LYS A 33 14.23 16.57 -20.83
CA LYS A 33 14.61 16.45 -22.26
C LYS A 33 13.43 16.08 -23.17
N VAL A 34 12.44 15.33 -22.68
CA VAL A 34 11.23 15.01 -23.45
C VAL A 34 10.47 16.28 -23.83
N PHE A 35 10.39 17.24 -22.91
CA PHE A 35 9.77 18.55 -23.17
C PHE A 35 10.66 19.49 -24.00
N TYR A 36 11.98 19.39 -23.89
CA TYR A 36 12.94 20.25 -24.61
C TYR A 36 13.91 19.44 -25.47
N PRO A 37 13.46 18.76 -26.55
CA PRO A 37 14.29 17.87 -27.35
C PRO A 37 15.44 18.59 -28.08
N ASN A 38 15.34 19.90 -28.27
CA ASN A 38 16.33 20.73 -28.93
C ASN A 38 17.22 21.52 -27.95
N ALA A 39 17.08 21.31 -26.63
CA ALA A 39 17.88 22.02 -25.64
C ALA A 39 19.37 21.71 -25.81
N LYS A 40 20.21 22.74 -25.85
CA LYS A 40 21.67 22.58 -25.93
C LYS A 40 22.25 22.29 -24.55
N LYS A 41 21.66 22.85 -23.49
CA LYS A 41 22.13 22.69 -22.12
C LYS A 41 20.97 22.67 -21.14
N ILE A 42 20.96 21.68 -20.25
CA ILE A 42 20.01 21.57 -19.13
C ILE A 42 20.84 21.51 -17.84
N ASN A 43 20.59 22.40 -16.89
CA ASN A 43 21.28 22.43 -15.60
C ASN A 43 20.28 22.48 -14.45
N LEU A 44 20.52 21.68 -13.40
CA LEU A 44 19.78 21.81 -12.14
C LEU A 44 20.16 23.13 -11.44
N VAL A 45 19.15 23.93 -11.10
CA VAL A 45 19.32 25.19 -10.38
C VAL A 45 19.33 24.92 -8.87
N LYS A 46 20.53 24.92 -8.29
CA LYS A 46 20.72 24.59 -6.86
C LYS A 46 20.12 25.62 -5.91
N THR A 47 19.94 26.87 -6.34
CA THR A 47 19.54 27.99 -5.49
C THR A 47 18.04 28.14 -5.28
N VAL A 48 17.19 27.46 -6.05
CA VAL A 48 15.73 27.67 -5.98
C VAL A 48 15.13 27.17 -4.67
N ALA A 49 15.59 26.03 -4.16
CA ALA A 49 15.14 25.50 -2.86
C ALA A 49 15.78 26.23 -1.66
N ASP A 50 16.94 26.85 -1.86
CA ASP A 50 17.70 27.53 -0.82
C ASP A 50 17.29 29.02 -0.66
N ASP A 51 16.51 29.58 -1.60
CA ASP A 51 16.01 30.94 -1.51
C ASP A 51 14.87 31.05 -0.48
N LEU A 52 15.09 31.85 0.55
CA LEU A 52 14.16 31.97 1.68
C LEU A 52 12.78 32.49 1.25
N GLN A 53 12.72 33.37 0.25
CA GLN A 53 11.48 34.00 -0.19
C GLN A 53 10.68 33.07 -1.11
N ALA A 54 11.33 32.42 -2.06
CA ALA A 54 10.73 31.39 -2.90
C ALA A 54 10.21 30.22 -2.06
N SER A 55 10.98 29.73 -1.10
CA SER A 55 10.58 28.63 -0.21
C SER A 55 9.44 29.01 0.75
N LEU A 56 9.28 30.29 1.10
CA LEU A 56 8.16 30.76 1.93
C LEU A 56 6.83 30.82 1.15
N TYR A 57 6.89 31.24 -0.12
CA TYR A 57 5.72 31.45 -0.97
C TYR A 57 5.33 30.19 -1.76
N PHE A 58 6.30 29.36 -2.14
CA PHE A 58 6.13 28.16 -2.97
C PHE A 58 6.88 26.95 -2.38
N PRO A 59 6.59 26.54 -1.12
CA PRO A 59 7.31 25.48 -0.40
C PRO A 59 7.28 24.09 -1.07
N SER A 60 6.35 23.86 -2.01
CA SER A 60 6.24 22.62 -2.76
C SER A 60 7.27 22.48 -3.86
N VAL A 61 7.91 23.57 -4.31
CA VAL A 61 8.93 23.52 -5.37
C VAL A 61 10.18 22.88 -4.80
N LYS A 62 10.51 21.67 -5.28
CA LYS A 62 11.67 20.92 -4.80
C LYS A 62 12.91 21.24 -5.61
N ARG A 63 12.75 21.31 -6.94
CA ARG A 63 13.86 21.47 -7.88
C ARG A 63 13.40 22.33 -9.07
N ALA A 64 14.35 22.98 -9.72
CA ALA A 64 14.13 23.72 -10.95
C ALA A 64 15.29 23.50 -11.92
N TYR A 65 14.99 23.52 -13.20
CA TYR A 65 15.95 23.30 -14.28
C TYR A 65 16.04 24.52 -15.18
N GLU A 66 17.27 24.94 -15.42
CA GLU A 66 17.64 25.92 -16.42
C GLU A 66 17.82 25.21 -17.77
N VAL A 67 17.09 25.67 -18.78
CA VAL A 67 17.17 25.19 -20.16
C VAL A 67 17.66 26.35 -21.01
N ASP A 68 18.83 26.18 -21.63
CA ASP A 68 19.47 27.17 -22.51
C ASP A 68 19.62 28.59 -21.91
N GLY A 69 19.79 28.67 -20.59
CA GLY A 69 20.09 29.91 -19.85
C GLY A 69 18.90 30.54 -19.12
N GLU A 70 17.72 29.92 -19.19
CA GLU A 70 16.54 30.38 -18.45
C GLU A 70 15.89 29.23 -17.67
N ILE A 71 15.37 29.51 -16.48
CA ILE A 71 14.63 28.51 -15.71
C ILE A 71 13.32 28.21 -16.44
N ALA A 72 13.11 26.95 -16.80
CA ALA A 72 11.99 26.55 -17.67
C ALA A 72 11.25 25.30 -17.17
N ALA A 73 11.83 24.50 -16.27
CA ALA A 73 11.14 23.34 -15.73
C ALA A 73 11.22 23.30 -14.21
N TYR A 74 10.14 22.86 -13.56
CA TYR A 74 10.02 22.79 -12.11
C TYR A 74 9.53 21.41 -11.69
N VAL A 75 10.21 20.81 -10.72
CA VAL A 75 9.72 19.61 -10.03
C VAL A 75 9.09 20.07 -8.73
N VAL A 76 7.80 19.81 -8.60
CA VAL A 76 6.96 20.29 -7.52
C VAL A 76 6.26 19.10 -6.86
N SER A 77 6.31 19.04 -5.54
CA SER A 77 5.64 17.98 -4.78
C SER A 77 4.56 18.60 -3.90
N CYS A 78 3.32 18.19 -4.12
CA CYS A 78 2.16 18.61 -3.34
C CYS A 78 1.48 17.40 -2.72
N VAL A 79 1.05 17.52 -1.46
CA VAL A 79 0.36 16.44 -0.74
C VAL A 79 -1.11 16.37 -1.20
N GLY A 80 -1.42 15.27 -1.90
CA GLY A 80 -2.75 14.85 -2.34
C GLY A 80 -3.45 13.95 -1.32
N TYR A 81 -4.30 13.03 -1.77
CA TYR A 81 -5.23 12.29 -0.91
C TYR A 81 -4.52 11.27 -0.03
N ASN A 82 -3.80 10.32 -0.63
CA ASN A 82 -3.02 9.32 0.13
C ASN A 82 -1.62 9.83 0.50
N GLY A 83 -1.07 10.79 -0.25
CA GLY A 83 0.28 11.26 -0.05
C GLY A 83 0.78 12.21 -1.13
N PRO A 84 2.11 12.44 -1.22
CA PRO A 84 2.68 13.40 -2.15
C PRO A 84 2.51 12.93 -3.61
N ILE A 85 2.15 13.88 -4.48
CA ILE A 85 2.22 13.77 -5.94
C ILE A 85 3.33 14.71 -6.41
N GLU A 86 4.32 14.16 -7.11
CA GLU A 86 5.46 14.88 -7.67
C GLU A 86 5.24 15.10 -9.16
N VAL A 87 5.19 16.38 -9.55
CA VAL A 87 4.84 16.84 -10.89
C VAL A 87 6.04 17.59 -11.47
N LEU A 88 6.44 17.22 -12.68
CA LEU A 88 7.30 18.03 -13.54
C LEU A 88 6.40 18.98 -14.35
N ALA A 89 6.56 20.29 -14.15
CA ALA A 89 5.91 21.31 -14.95
C ALA A 89 6.94 21.95 -15.89
N ALA A 90 6.68 21.88 -17.20
CA ALA A 90 7.52 22.46 -18.24
C ALA A 90 6.89 23.75 -18.78
N ILE A 91 7.69 24.77 -18.98
CA ILE A 91 7.30 26.12 -19.39
C ILE A 91 7.96 26.48 -20.73
N ASP A 92 7.18 27.07 -21.62
CA ASP A 92 7.65 27.75 -22.82
C ASP A 92 7.88 29.23 -22.50
N ASN A 93 9.15 29.61 -22.31
CA ASN A 93 9.53 30.98 -21.96
C ASN A 93 9.28 31.98 -23.09
N GLU A 94 9.32 31.53 -24.35
CA GLU A 94 9.08 32.41 -25.50
C GLU A 94 7.60 32.77 -25.62
N LYS A 95 6.71 31.81 -25.35
CA LYS A 95 5.26 32.00 -25.41
C LYS A 95 4.61 32.42 -24.08
N ASP A 96 5.37 32.43 -22.99
CA ASP A 96 4.88 32.71 -21.63
C ASP A 96 3.71 31.78 -21.24
N SER A 97 3.84 30.49 -21.58
CA SER A 97 2.79 29.48 -21.44
C SER A 97 3.33 28.17 -20.88
N LEU A 98 2.49 27.39 -20.23
CA LEU A 98 2.83 26.03 -19.82
C LEU A 98 2.96 25.15 -21.08
N LEU A 99 4.10 24.47 -21.24
CA LEU A 99 4.29 23.52 -22.33
C LEU A 99 3.53 22.22 -22.06
N GLY A 100 3.50 21.80 -20.79
CA GLY A 100 2.78 20.63 -20.31
C GLY A 100 3.27 20.21 -18.93
N ILE A 101 2.74 19.09 -18.45
CA ILE A 101 3.15 18.48 -17.18
C ILE A 101 3.38 16.98 -17.36
N GLN A 102 4.13 16.39 -16.43
CA GLN A 102 4.29 14.96 -16.28
C GLN A 102 4.25 14.60 -14.80
N ILE A 103 3.54 13.54 -14.44
CA ILE A 103 3.65 12.95 -13.10
C ILE A 103 4.94 12.13 -13.06
N LEU A 104 5.82 12.45 -12.11
CA LEU A 104 7.09 11.73 -11.94
C LEU A 104 6.97 10.60 -10.93
N ASN A 105 6.21 10.84 -9.87
CA ASN A 105 5.98 9.91 -8.78
C ASN A 105 4.72 10.32 -8.02
N HIS A 106 4.04 9.37 -7.39
CA HIS A 106 2.90 9.66 -6.54
C HIS A 106 2.72 8.59 -5.46
N VAL A 107 2.03 8.98 -4.39
CA VAL A 107 1.48 8.05 -3.40
C VAL A 107 -0.04 8.24 -3.45
N GLU A 108 -0.68 7.61 -4.43
CA GLU A 108 -2.14 7.65 -4.66
C GLU A 108 -2.67 6.23 -4.91
N SER A 109 -3.98 6.06 -4.75
CA SER A 109 -4.66 4.80 -5.11
C SER A 109 -4.51 4.54 -6.61
N LEU A 110 -4.40 3.27 -7.02
CA LEU A 110 -4.15 2.89 -8.42
C LEU A 110 -5.15 3.54 -9.39
N ASP A 111 -6.44 3.50 -9.05
CA ASP A 111 -7.51 4.07 -9.90
C ASP A 111 -7.34 5.59 -10.07
N TYR A 112 -7.03 6.30 -8.97
CA TYR A 112 -6.80 7.74 -9.03
C TYR A 112 -5.50 8.08 -9.77
N ALA A 113 -4.47 7.26 -9.60
CA ALA A 113 -3.19 7.37 -10.28
C ALA A 113 -3.37 7.25 -11.80
N GLU A 114 -4.04 6.19 -12.28
CA GLU A 114 -4.30 5.98 -13.70
C GLU A 114 -5.03 7.18 -14.31
N HIS A 115 -5.98 7.77 -13.57
CA HIS A 115 -6.71 8.91 -14.07
C HIS A 115 -5.91 10.22 -14.09
N ILE A 116 -5.11 10.52 -13.05
CA ILE A 116 -4.27 11.73 -13.04
C ILE A 116 -3.05 11.60 -13.96
N GLU A 117 -2.63 10.38 -14.31
CA GLU A 117 -1.59 10.09 -15.28
C GLU A 117 -2.11 9.97 -16.71
N SER A 118 -3.43 9.94 -16.90
CA SER A 118 -4.03 9.83 -18.23
C SER A 118 -3.72 11.06 -19.10
N ASP A 119 -3.48 10.82 -20.39
CA ASP A 119 -3.31 11.89 -21.40
C ASP A 119 -4.50 12.87 -21.38
N TRP A 120 -5.71 12.36 -21.14
CA TRP A 120 -6.92 13.18 -21.05
C TRP A 120 -6.82 14.28 -19.97
N PHE A 121 -6.20 13.98 -18.83
CA PHE A 121 -6.01 14.94 -17.76
C PHE A 121 -4.77 15.80 -18.00
N LEU A 122 -3.63 15.20 -18.34
CA LEU A 122 -2.36 15.89 -18.53
C LEU A 122 -2.39 16.89 -19.70
N ASP A 123 -3.09 16.57 -20.79
CA ASP A 123 -3.20 17.44 -21.96
C ASP A 123 -3.91 18.77 -21.66
N ARG A 124 -4.72 18.80 -20.60
CA ARG A 124 -5.45 20.02 -20.19
C ARG A 124 -4.52 21.12 -19.71
N PHE A 125 -3.30 20.77 -19.33
CA PHE A 125 -2.29 21.70 -18.86
C PHE A 125 -1.46 22.31 -20.01
N LYS A 126 -1.60 21.83 -21.25
CA LYS A 126 -0.83 22.32 -22.40
C LYS A 126 -1.29 23.72 -22.85
N ASN A 127 -0.33 24.58 -23.18
CA ASN A 127 -0.50 25.93 -23.71
C ASN A 127 -1.35 26.86 -22.82
N LEU A 128 -1.32 26.67 -21.50
CA LEU A 128 -2.03 27.52 -20.57
C LEU A 128 -1.22 28.78 -20.22
N PRO A 129 -1.86 29.95 -20.08
CA PRO A 129 -1.16 31.19 -19.76
C PRO A 129 -0.62 31.16 -18.33
N LEU A 130 0.57 31.74 -18.11
CA LEU A 130 1.25 31.74 -16.81
C LEU A 130 0.99 32.99 -15.97
N ASN A 131 0.22 33.95 -16.48
CA ASN A 131 -0.06 35.23 -15.80
C ASN A 131 -1.15 35.13 -14.71
N LYS A 132 -1.72 33.94 -14.51
CA LYS A 132 -2.72 33.62 -13.48
C LYS A 132 -2.53 32.19 -13.00
N TYR A 133 -3.10 31.91 -11.83
CA TYR A 133 -3.26 30.55 -11.36
C TYR A 133 -4.43 29.83 -12.03
N LEU A 134 -4.26 28.52 -12.14
CA LEU A 134 -5.24 27.57 -12.64
C LEU A 134 -6.30 27.30 -11.57
N ASN A 135 -7.54 27.08 -12.01
CA ASN A 135 -8.66 26.70 -11.14
C ASN A 135 -9.09 25.27 -11.44
N LEU A 136 -9.43 24.50 -10.40
CA LEU A 136 -10.09 23.22 -10.58
C LEU A 136 -11.61 23.44 -10.69
N VAL A 137 -12.24 22.86 -11.71
CA VAL A 137 -13.68 22.91 -11.96
C VAL A 137 -14.25 21.51 -12.15
N ILE A 138 -15.54 21.32 -11.88
CA ILE A 138 -16.13 19.97 -11.80
C ILE A 138 -16.47 19.41 -13.18
N LEU A 139 -17.24 20.15 -13.99
CA LEU A 139 -17.81 19.63 -15.25
C LEU A 139 -17.45 20.48 -16.47
N ASP A 140 -17.50 21.81 -16.32
CA ASP A 140 -17.39 22.71 -17.46
C ASP A 140 -16.24 23.71 -17.31
N LYS A 141 -15.51 23.89 -18.41
CA LYS A 141 -14.46 24.89 -18.54
C LYS A 141 -15.08 26.22 -18.98
N GLU A 142 -15.19 27.18 -18.07
CA GLU A 142 -15.71 28.51 -18.37
C GLU A 142 -14.59 29.49 -18.75
N LYS A 143 -13.42 29.33 -18.12
CA LYS A 143 -12.25 30.20 -18.30
C LYS A 143 -11.06 29.44 -18.86
N PRO A 144 -10.13 30.11 -19.56
CA PRO A 144 -8.91 29.48 -20.07
C PRO A 144 -8.08 28.78 -18.99
N GLU A 145 -8.03 29.35 -17.78
CA GLU A 145 -7.31 28.83 -16.62
C GLU A 145 -8.01 27.66 -15.90
N ASP A 146 -9.22 27.28 -16.31
CA ASP A 146 -9.96 26.20 -15.66
C ASP A 146 -9.49 24.82 -16.16
N ILE A 147 -9.27 23.93 -15.19
CA ILE A 147 -8.94 22.52 -15.35
C ILE A 147 -10.11 21.70 -14.83
N ILE A 148 -10.71 20.90 -15.71
CA ILE A 148 -11.77 19.98 -15.32
C ILE A 148 -11.14 18.85 -14.50
N GLN A 149 -11.68 18.59 -13.32
CA GLN A 149 -11.21 17.53 -12.43
C GLN A 149 -11.45 16.14 -13.01
N VAL A 150 -10.70 15.18 -12.50
CA VAL A 150 -11.05 13.76 -12.63
C VAL A 150 -12.20 13.45 -11.67
N THR A 151 -13.28 12.85 -12.19
CA THR A 151 -14.39 12.36 -11.37
C THR A 151 -13.90 11.34 -10.35
N GLY A 152 -14.29 11.49 -9.08
CA GLY A 152 -13.85 10.61 -7.99
C GLY A 152 -12.49 10.98 -7.39
N ALA A 153 -11.59 11.63 -8.15
CA ALA A 153 -10.24 12.00 -7.70
C ALA A 153 -10.09 13.51 -7.45
N THR A 154 -11.02 14.12 -6.72
CA THR A 154 -11.07 15.58 -6.47
C THR A 154 -9.81 16.10 -5.77
N ILE A 155 -9.38 15.44 -4.68
CA ILE A 155 -8.20 15.86 -3.90
C ILE A 155 -6.91 15.67 -4.71
N SER A 156 -6.76 14.53 -5.39
CA SER A 156 -5.60 14.25 -6.24
C SER A 156 -5.53 15.22 -7.43
N SER A 157 -6.66 15.52 -8.09
CA SER A 157 -6.74 16.53 -9.14
C SER A 157 -6.35 17.92 -8.62
N GLN A 158 -6.84 18.29 -7.41
CA GLN A 158 -6.49 19.55 -6.78
C GLN A 158 -5.01 19.62 -6.42
N ALA A 159 -4.40 18.53 -5.97
CA ALA A 159 -2.98 18.47 -5.65
C ALA A 159 -2.10 18.71 -6.89
N VAL A 160 -2.46 18.12 -8.03
CA VAL A 160 -1.77 18.39 -9.31
C VAL A 160 -1.92 19.86 -9.70
N VAL A 161 -3.13 20.42 -9.67
CA VAL A 161 -3.36 21.86 -9.97
C VAL A 161 -2.57 22.76 -9.02
N THR A 162 -2.49 22.41 -7.73
CA THR A 162 -1.75 23.16 -6.71
C THR A 162 -0.24 23.10 -6.97
N ALA A 163 0.29 21.92 -7.34
CA ALA A 163 1.68 21.75 -7.73
C ALA A 163 2.04 22.62 -8.95
N VAL A 164 1.19 22.61 -9.98
CA VAL A 164 1.40 23.44 -11.18
C VAL A 164 1.33 24.93 -10.83
N ASN A 165 0.39 25.36 -9.99
CA ASN A 165 0.32 26.75 -9.54
C ASN A 165 1.58 27.20 -8.78
N ALA A 166 2.18 26.34 -7.98
CA ALA A 166 3.45 26.65 -7.32
C ALA A 166 4.61 26.77 -8.33
N ALA A 167 4.65 25.95 -9.39
CA ALA A 167 5.58 26.12 -10.50
C ALA A 167 5.39 27.47 -11.21
N ILE A 168 4.14 27.83 -11.54
CA ILE A 168 3.79 29.13 -12.15
C ILE A 168 4.27 30.29 -11.26
N GLY A 169 3.99 30.23 -9.96
CA GLY A 169 4.40 31.26 -9.00
C GLY A 169 5.92 31.42 -8.93
N SER A 170 6.65 30.29 -8.88
CA SER A 170 8.12 30.27 -8.88
C SER A 170 8.70 30.83 -10.18
N TYR A 171 8.12 30.48 -11.33
CA TYR A 171 8.49 31.03 -12.63
C TYR A 171 8.32 32.55 -12.69
N GLN A 172 7.16 33.06 -12.26
CA GLN A 172 6.90 34.50 -12.22
C GLN A 172 7.90 35.23 -11.32
N TYR A 173 8.25 34.62 -10.19
CA TYR A 173 9.25 35.18 -9.27
C TYR A 173 10.65 35.23 -9.90
N TRP A 174 11.17 34.10 -10.39
CA TRP A 174 12.55 34.00 -10.87
C TRP A 174 12.78 34.64 -12.24
N ASN A 175 11.86 34.47 -13.19
CA ASN A 175 12.06 34.90 -14.57
C ASN A 175 11.46 36.29 -14.85
N LYS A 176 10.46 36.72 -14.07
CA LYS A 176 9.77 38.01 -14.30
C LYS A 176 9.88 38.99 -13.13
N GLY A 177 10.40 38.55 -11.97
CA GLY A 177 10.46 39.38 -10.77
C GLY A 177 9.08 39.71 -10.17
N VAL A 178 8.05 38.93 -10.50
CA VAL A 178 6.67 39.13 -10.05
C VAL A 178 6.35 38.16 -8.92
N GLN A 179 6.03 38.70 -7.75
CA GLN A 179 5.62 37.89 -6.60
C GLN A 179 4.12 37.60 -6.64
N MET A 180 3.76 36.36 -6.94
CA MET A 180 2.37 35.88 -6.88
C MET A 180 1.95 35.52 -5.45
N ALA A 181 0.65 35.27 -5.25
CA ALA A 181 0.11 34.84 -3.95
C ALA A 181 0.73 33.50 -3.51
N LYS A 182 0.87 33.29 -2.20
CA LYS A 182 1.42 32.06 -1.63
C LYS A 182 0.61 30.84 -2.07
N VAL A 183 1.29 29.77 -2.48
CA VAL A 183 0.70 28.46 -2.79
C VAL A 183 1.21 27.44 -1.77
N PRO A 184 0.33 26.86 -0.92
CA PRO A 184 0.73 25.81 0.02
C PRO A 184 1.25 24.55 -0.66
N ASP A 185 1.96 23.72 0.09
CA ASP A 185 2.44 22.40 -0.34
C ASP A 185 1.47 21.25 -0.08
N VAL A 186 0.27 21.56 0.42
CA VAL A 186 -0.81 20.62 0.70
C VAL A 186 -2.14 21.21 0.24
N VAL A 187 -3.05 20.35 -0.21
CA VAL A 187 -4.42 20.76 -0.56
C VAL A 187 -5.11 21.39 0.67
N PRO A 188 -5.84 22.52 0.54
CA PRO A 188 -6.45 23.21 1.69
C PRO A 188 -7.35 22.32 2.55
N GLN A 189 -7.15 22.33 3.87
CA GLN A 189 -7.88 21.47 4.83
C GLN A 189 -9.41 21.56 4.73
N GLU A 190 -9.96 22.67 4.27
CA GLU A 190 -11.41 22.86 4.03
C GLU A 190 -11.95 21.86 2.98
N MET A 191 -11.14 21.50 1.99
CA MET A 191 -11.49 20.46 1.01
C MET A 191 -11.50 19.07 1.65
N TRP A 192 -10.60 18.83 2.60
CA TRP A 192 -10.56 17.62 3.42
C TRP A 192 -11.72 17.55 4.41
N GLN A 193 -12.25 18.68 4.90
CA GLN A 193 -13.39 18.71 5.81
C GLN A 193 -14.69 18.20 5.16
N LYS A 194 -14.85 18.35 3.83
CA LYS A 194 -15.95 17.68 3.09
C LYS A 194 -15.79 16.15 3.04
N ASP A 195 -14.56 15.66 3.11
CA ASP A 195 -14.20 14.22 3.17
C ASP A 195 -14.42 13.58 4.56
N ILE A 196 -14.49 14.38 5.64
CA ILE A 196 -14.73 13.86 7.00
C ILE A 196 -16.16 13.32 7.19
N HIS A 197 -17.10 13.93 6.46
CA HIS A 197 -18.54 13.65 6.56
C HIS A 197 -19.09 12.86 5.38
N SER A 198 -18.23 12.33 4.52
CA SER A 198 -18.66 11.50 3.39
C SER A 198 -17.63 10.43 3.06
N PHE A 199 -18.08 9.34 2.44
CA PHE A 199 -17.23 8.25 1.97
C PHE A 199 -17.60 7.92 0.53
N ALA A 200 -16.67 7.30 -0.20
CA ALA A 200 -16.91 6.83 -1.56
C ALA A 200 -17.11 5.30 -1.57
N ILE A 201 -17.93 4.83 -2.50
CA ILE A 201 -17.97 3.44 -2.93
C ILE A 201 -17.59 3.43 -4.41
N ASN A 202 -16.54 2.71 -4.76
CA ASN A 202 -15.94 2.68 -6.08
C ASN A 202 -16.10 1.29 -6.69
N TRP A 203 -16.35 1.22 -7.99
CA TRP A 203 -16.40 -0.02 -8.76
C TRP A 203 -15.84 0.20 -10.16
N PRO A 204 -15.54 -0.85 -10.93
CA PRO A 204 -15.05 -0.67 -12.29
C PRO A 204 -16.03 0.15 -13.14
N GLY A 205 -15.56 1.33 -13.58
CA GLY A 205 -16.33 2.25 -14.40
C GLY A 205 -17.29 3.18 -13.66
N GLY A 206 -17.28 3.24 -12.33
CA GLY A 206 -18.13 4.17 -11.59
C GLY A 206 -17.80 4.36 -10.11
N SER A 207 -18.41 5.36 -9.51
CA SER A 207 -18.35 5.61 -8.07
C SER A 207 -19.60 6.35 -7.61
N VAL A 208 -19.95 6.17 -6.34
CA VAL A 208 -20.93 7.00 -5.63
C VAL A 208 -20.29 7.53 -4.37
N ARG A 209 -20.66 8.75 -4.00
CA ARG A 209 -20.18 9.40 -2.78
C ARG A 209 -21.37 9.73 -1.91
N ILE A 210 -21.29 9.31 -0.65
CA ILE A 210 -22.41 9.38 0.29
C ILE A 210 -21.98 10.13 1.54
N ASP A 211 -22.78 11.11 1.95
CA ASP A 211 -22.54 11.86 3.17
C ASP A 211 -23.35 11.38 4.38
N THR A 212 -23.05 11.94 5.56
CA THR A 212 -23.69 11.57 6.83
C THR A 212 -25.18 11.87 6.91
N ASP A 213 -25.73 12.69 6.02
CA ASP A 213 -27.15 12.98 5.96
C ASP A 213 -27.83 12.08 4.92
N GLU A 214 -27.23 11.96 3.73
CA GLU A 214 -27.70 11.09 2.65
C GLU A 214 -27.80 9.63 3.09
N ILE A 215 -26.85 9.12 3.88
CA ILE A 215 -26.86 7.72 4.35
C ILE A 215 -28.12 7.36 5.16
N LYS A 216 -28.77 8.35 5.77
CA LYS A 216 -29.99 8.17 6.57
C LYS A 216 -31.24 8.03 5.70
N GLU A 217 -31.16 8.41 4.42
CA GLU A 217 -32.26 8.32 3.45
C GLU A 217 -32.40 6.92 2.82
N TYR A 218 -31.39 6.07 2.98
CA TYR A 218 -31.46 4.66 2.56
C TYR A 218 -32.36 3.85 3.51
N GLU A 219 -32.76 2.66 3.07
CA GLU A 219 -33.46 1.72 3.96
C GLU A 219 -32.53 1.33 5.10
N GLN A 220 -33.01 1.47 6.34
CA GLN A 220 -32.18 1.30 7.54
C GLN A 220 -32.38 -0.08 8.14
N LEU A 221 -31.29 -0.82 8.33
CA LEU A 221 -31.27 -2.01 9.16
C LEU A 221 -30.94 -1.62 10.61
N SER A 222 -31.57 -2.29 11.57
CA SER A 222 -31.19 -2.22 12.99
C SER A 222 -30.97 -3.62 13.50
N MET A 223 -29.79 -3.89 14.06
CA MET A 223 -29.36 -5.24 14.42
C MET A 223 -28.57 -5.21 15.73
N ASP A 224 -28.82 -6.18 16.61
CA ASP A 224 -27.96 -6.44 17.77
C ASP A 224 -26.77 -7.28 17.29
N VAL A 225 -25.56 -6.82 17.58
CA VAL A 225 -24.31 -7.42 17.09
C VAL A 225 -23.27 -7.48 18.22
N THR A 226 -22.38 -8.46 18.15
CA THR A 226 -21.28 -8.64 19.10
C THR A 226 -19.95 -8.42 18.39
N LEU A 227 -19.20 -7.41 18.83
CA LEU A 227 -17.83 -7.17 18.38
C LEU A 227 -16.88 -8.04 19.20
N ILE A 228 -16.17 -8.95 18.52
CA ILE A 228 -15.13 -9.79 19.13
C ILE A 228 -13.76 -9.16 18.81
N ASN A 229 -13.11 -8.57 19.81
CA ASN A 229 -11.77 -8.01 19.65
C ASN A 229 -10.73 -9.14 19.58
N THR A 230 -9.56 -8.85 19.00
CA THR A 230 -8.43 -9.80 18.93
C THR A 230 -7.90 -10.25 20.29
N THR A 231 -8.22 -9.53 21.37
CA THR A 231 -7.92 -9.96 22.75
C THR A 231 -8.94 -10.97 23.31
N GLY A 232 -9.92 -11.40 22.52
CA GLY A 232 -11.03 -12.25 22.96
C GLY A 232 -12.09 -11.54 23.81
N THR A 233 -12.04 -10.20 23.89
CA THR A 233 -13.08 -9.43 24.59
C THR A 233 -14.26 -9.19 23.67
N GLU A 234 -15.46 -9.49 24.17
CA GLU A 234 -16.71 -9.32 23.44
C GLU A 234 -17.40 -8.02 23.88
N THR A 235 -17.99 -7.30 22.93
CA THR A 235 -18.75 -6.07 23.20
C THR A 235 -20.05 -6.11 22.40
N ASP A 236 -21.16 -6.28 23.11
CA ASP A 236 -22.50 -6.22 22.53
C ASP A 236 -22.90 -4.77 22.27
N MET A 237 -23.53 -4.53 21.12
CA MET A 237 -24.06 -3.23 20.76
C MET A 237 -25.22 -3.36 19.79
N LYS A 238 -26.12 -2.38 19.79
CA LYS A 238 -27.17 -2.27 18.79
C LYS A 238 -26.74 -1.29 17.70
N VAL A 239 -26.52 -1.78 16.49
CA VAL A 239 -26.10 -0.96 15.35
C VAL A 239 -27.28 -0.60 14.46
N LYS A 240 -27.17 0.54 13.79
CA LYS A 240 -28.13 0.98 12.79
C LYS A 240 -27.45 1.69 11.61
N GLY A 241 -27.89 1.32 10.41
CA GLY A 241 -27.40 1.81 9.13
C GLY A 241 -27.95 0.98 7.97
N PRO A 242 -27.84 1.44 6.71
CA PRO A 242 -28.17 0.61 5.56
C PRO A 242 -27.15 -0.52 5.37
N THR A 243 -27.53 -1.57 4.64
CA THR A 243 -26.55 -2.56 4.19
C THR A 243 -25.84 -2.07 2.92
N LEU A 244 -24.57 -2.47 2.75
CA LEU A 244 -23.83 -2.19 1.52
C LEU A 244 -24.56 -2.76 0.29
N ARG A 245 -25.17 -3.95 0.41
CA ARG A 245 -25.93 -4.59 -0.67
C ARG A 245 -27.10 -3.74 -1.14
N GLN A 246 -27.94 -3.25 -0.22
CA GLN A 246 -29.08 -2.39 -0.56
C GLN A 246 -28.65 -1.08 -1.22
N LEU A 247 -27.49 -0.56 -0.80
CA LEU A 247 -26.94 0.66 -1.37
C LEU A 247 -26.49 0.43 -2.82
N LEU A 248 -25.74 -0.65 -3.07
CA LEU A 248 -25.31 -1.04 -4.42
C LEU A 248 -26.49 -1.37 -5.34
N GLU A 249 -27.54 -2.00 -4.82
CA GLU A 249 -28.76 -2.29 -5.60
C GLU A 249 -29.44 -1.01 -6.12
N LYS A 250 -29.39 0.10 -5.38
CA LYS A 250 -29.91 1.39 -5.86
C LYS A 250 -29.10 1.97 -7.02
N GLU A 251 -27.80 1.69 -7.06
CA GLU A 251 -26.91 2.03 -8.19
C GLU A 251 -27.01 1.02 -9.35
N GLY A 252 -27.88 0.01 -9.24
CA GLY A 252 -28.05 -1.03 -10.25
C GLY A 252 -26.96 -2.10 -10.25
N LEU A 253 -26.23 -2.23 -9.13
CA LEU A 253 -25.14 -3.19 -8.95
C LEU A 253 -25.57 -4.36 -8.07
N ASP A 254 -24.99 -5.53 -8.31
CA ASP A 254 -25.17 -6.72 -7.48
C ASP A 254 -23.83 -7.09 -6.84
N LEU A 255 -23.78 -7.04 -5.51
CA LEU A 255 -22.58 -7.34 -4.72
C LEU A 255 -22.04 -8.76 -5.00
N SER A 256 -22.89 -9.71 -5.42
CA SER A 256 -22.45 -11.08 -5.73
C SER A 256 -21.58 -11.18 -6.99
N ASN A 257 -21.61 -10.17 -7.87
CA ASN A 257 -20.76 -10.11 -9.06
C ASN A 257 -19.29 -9.79 -8.74
N TYR A 258 -18.98 -9.42 -7.50
CA TYR A 258 -17.64 -9.06 -7.07
C TYR A 258 -16.99 -10.21 -6.29
N GLU A 259 -15.67 -10.34 -6.42
CA GLU A 259 -14.85 -11.32 -5.70
C GLU A 259 -14.44 -10.85 -4.30
N GLY A 260 -14.56 -9.54 -4.04
CA GLY A 260 -14.31 -8.96 -2.72
C GLY A 260 -14.48 -7.46 -2.70
N ILE A 261 -14.32 -6.87 -1.52
CA ILE A 261 -14.27 -5.42 -1.33
C ILE A 261 -13.09 -5.01 -0.45
N GLY A 262 -12.47 -3.89 -0.78
CA GLY A 262 -11.44 -3.24 0.01
C GLY A 262 -12.05 -2.09 0.78
N VAL A 263 -11.80 -2.01 2.08
CA VAL A 263 -12.36 -0.96 2.93
C VAL A 263 -11.22 -0.18 3.54
N THR A 264 -11.19 1.12 3.25
CA THR A 264 -10.18 2.04 3.78
C THR A 264 -10.82 2.96 4.80
N GLY A 265 -10.22 3.06 5.99
CA GLY A 265 -10.51 4.09 6.97
C GLY A 265 -9.65 5.34 6.73
N ARG A 266 -10.14 6.52 7.14
CA ARG A 266 -9.40 7.79 7.04
C ARG A 266 -8.06 7.80 7.79
N ASP A 267 -7.82 6.84 8.67
CA ASP A 267 -6.55 6.66 9.34
C ASP A 267 -5.57 5.73 8.63
N GLY A 268 -5.88 5.36 7.38
CA GLY A 268 -5.06 4.47 6.57
C GLY A 268 -5.22 2.99 6.93
N TYR A 269 -6.18 2.64 7.80
CA TYR A 269 -6.54 1.24 8.01
C TYR A 269 -7.17 0.67 6.75
N TYR A 270 -6.62 -0.44 6.27
CA TYR A 270 -7.18 -1.20 5.16
C TYR A 270 -7.51 -2.62 5.63
N THR A 271 -8.60 -3.14 5.08
CA THR A 271 -8.92 -4.57 5.14
C THR A 271 -9.65 -4.98 3.87
N MET A 272 -9.32 -6.18 3.37
CA MET A 272 -10.04 -6.79 2.25
C MET A 272 -11.02 -7.84 2.79
N ILE A 273 -12.29 -7.74 2.39
CA ILE A 273 -13.35 -8.70 2.68
C ILE A 273 -13.60 -9.51 1.41
N ASP A 274 -13.29 -10.80 1.44
CA ASP A 274 -13.45 -11.71 0.31
C ASP A 274 -14.92 -12.14 0.08
N ARG A 275 -15.19 -12.69 -1.11
CA ARG A 275 -16.52 -13.20 -1.50
C ARG A 275 -17.10 -14.18 -0.49
N GLU A 276 -16.29 -15.05 0.12
CA GLU A 276 -16.78 -16.03 1.09
C GLU A 276 -17.44 -15.33 2.28
N LYS A 277 -16.83 -14.26 2.81
CA LYS A 277 -17.41 -13.44 3.88
C LYS A 277 -18.61 -12.64 3.42
N LEU A 278 -18.57 -12.07 2.21
CA LEU A 278 -19.67 -11.31 1.61
C LEU A 278 -20.91 -12.17 1.31
N ALA A 279 -20.74 -13.48 1.14
CA ALA A 279 -21.83 -14.42 0.91
C ALA A 279 -22.57 -14.80 2.20
N VAL A 280 -21.89 -14.75 3.34
CA VAL A 280 -22.44 -15.17 4.64
C VAL A 280 -23.03 -13.99 5.41
N ASN A 281 -22.40 -12.82 5.34
CA ASN A 281 -22.72 -11.67 6.18
C ASN A 281 -23.11 -10.45 5.34
N ASP A 282 -24.17 -9.76 5.75
CA ASP A 282 -24.42 -8.40 5.27
C ASP A 282 -23.49 -7.41 5.99
N ILE A 283 -22.91 -6.50 5.21
CA ILE A 283 -22.12 -5.38 5.73
C ILE A 283 -23.06 -4.24 6.06
N ILE A 284 -23.06 -3.82 7.32
CA ILE A 284 -23.86 -2.69 7.79
C ILE A 284 -22.98 -1.44 7.82
N LEU A 285 -23.42 -0.39 7.13
CA LEU A 285 -22.77 0.93 7.11
C LEU A 285 -23.33 1.76 8.28
N VAL A 286 -22.75 1.56 9.47
CA VAL A 286 -23.29 2.03 10.74
C VAL A 286 -23.02 3.52 10.94
N TRP A 287 -24.09 4.30 11.14
CA TRP A 287 -24.03 5.71 11.55
C TRP A 287 -24.61 5.94 12.96
N GLU A 288 -25.28 4.95 13.56
CA GLU A 288 -25.84 4.99 14.91
C GLU A 288 -25.53 3.69 15.68
N VAL A 289 -25.09 3.83 16.94
CA VAL A 289 -24.81 2.73 17.89
C VAL A 289 -25.53 3.02 19.20
N ASP A 290 -26.29 2.05 19.72
CA ASP A 290 -27.07 2.14 20.96
C ASP A 290 -27.97 3.40 21.04
N GLY A 291 -28.61 3.74 19.92
CA GLY A 291 -29.50 4.91 19.82
C GLY A 291 -28.77 6.25 19.78
N LYS A 292 -27.44 6.26 19.67
CA LYS A 292 -26.62 7.47 19.56
C LYS A 292 -25.88 7.49 18.24
N ILE A 293 -25.85 8.65 17.59
CA ILE A 293 -25.00 8.86 16.41
C ILE A 293 -23.56 8.55 16.81
N ILE A 294 -22.82 7.87 15.91
CA ILE A 294 -21.40 7.60 16.12
C ILE A 294 -20.63 8.89 16.40
N LYS A 295 -19.53 8.77 17.13
CA LYS A 295 -18.70 9.92 17.50
C LYS A 295 -18.17 10.63 16.24
N ASP A 296 -17.94 11.94 16.33
CA ASP A 296 -17.40 12.73 15.22
C ASP A 296 -16.06 12.19 14.70
N GLU A 297 -15.24 11.65 15.60
CA GLU A 297 -13.97 11.01 15.27
C GLU A 297 -14.13 9.70 14.48
N GLU A 298 -15.31 9.06 14.48
CA GLU A 298 -15.60 7.81 13.77
C GLU A 298 -16.43 8.01 12.49
N LYS A 299 -16.88 9.24 12.22
CA LYS A 299 -17.59 9.60 10.99
C LYS A 299 -16.77 9.32 9.72
N PRO A 300 -17.40 9.17 8.55
CA PRO A 300 -18.84 9.26 8.29
C PRO A 300 -19.64 8.04 8.75
N VAL A 301 -19.05 6.84 8.63
CA VAL A 301 -19.62 5.57 9.11
C VAL A 301 -18.53 4.65 9.64
N ARG A 302 -18.95 3.62 10.37
CA ARG A 302 -18.14 2.43 10.64
C ARG A 302 -18.81 1.20 10.05
N LEU A 303 -18.03 0.17 9.72
CA LEU A 303 -18.56 -1.13 9.37
C LEU A 303 -18.95 -1.92 10.61
N ALA A 304 -20.04 -2.67 10.47
CA ALA A 304 -20.30 -3.86 11.25
C ALA A 304 -20.41 -5.05 10.30
N LEU A 305 -19.57 -6.05 10.53
CA LEU A 305 -19.58 -7.34 9.84
C LEU A 305 -19.81 -8.42 10.89
N PRO A 306 -21.07 -8.80 11.16
CA PRO A 306 -21.40 -9.79 12.18
C PRO A 306 -20.62 -11.10 11.97
N LEU A 307 -20.38 -11.84 13.06
CA LEU A 307 -19.64 -13.12 13.08
C LEU A 307 -18.15 -13.05 12.73
N GLU A 308 -17.65 -11.88 12.32
CA GLU A 308 -16.24 -11.66 11.99
C GLU A 308 -15.50 -10.89 13.09
N LEU A 309 -14.19 -11.10 13.18
CA LEU A 309 -13.33 -10.44 14.16
C LEU A 309 -13.25 -8.93 13.93
N GLY A 310 -12.95 -8.18 14.99
CA GLY A 310 -12.88 -6.72 15.00
C GLY A 310 -12.04 -6.04 13.90
N PRO A 311 -10.96 -6.64 13.35
CA PRO A 311 -10.26 -6.09 12.19
C PRO A 311 -11.16 -5.81 10.96
N TYR A 312 -12.27 -6.54 10.79
CA TYR A 312 -13.20 -6.28 9.70
C TYR A 312 -14.19 -5.13 9.96
N TRP A 313 -14.21 -4.59 11.18
CA TRP A 313 -15.15 -3.55 11.63
C TRP A 313 -14.53 -2.16 11.51
N VAL A 314 -14.14 -1.79 10.28
CA VAL A 314 -13.41 -0.56 9.96
C VAL A 314 -14.19 0.68 10.42
N LYS A 315 -13.49 1.62 11.07
CA LYS A 315 -14.04 2.91 11.48
C LYS A 315 -13.62 3.99 10.51
N MET A 316 -14.34 5.13 10.54
CA MET A 316 -13.99 6.29 9.72
C MET A 316 -13.89 5.93 8.25
N VAL A 317 -14.81 5.10 7.74
CA VAL A 317 -14.73 4.59 6.37
C VAL A 317 -14.61 5.78 5.42
N SER A 318 -13.56 5.77 4.60
CA SER A 318 -13.29 6.78 3.59
C SER A 318 -13.64 6.27 2.21
N ASN A 319 -13.25 5.03 1.90
CA ASN A 319 -13.50 4.38 0.62
C ASN A 319 -13.90 2.91 0.82
N ILE A 320 -14.77 2.42 -0.05
CA ILE A 320 -15.08 1.02 -0.26
C ILE A 320 -14.87 0.71 -1.74
N ASP A 321 -13.87 -0.10 -2.08
CA ASP A 321 -13.50 -0.43 -3.45
C ASP A 321 -14.00 -1.84 -3.78
N LEU A 322 -14.82 -2.00 -4.83
CA LEU A 322 -15.34 -3.30 -5.28
C LEU A 322 -14.39 -3.94 -6.29
N TYR A 323 -14.03 -5.20 -6.07
CA TYR A 323 -13.13 -5.96 -6.95
C TYR A 323 -13.89 -7.01 -7.73
N GLU A 324 -13.99 -6.85 -9.06
CA GLU A 324 -14.60 -7.84 -9.96
C GLU A 324 -13.75 -9.10 -10.11
N GLU A 325 -12.44 -8.96 -9.93
CA GLU A 325 -11.48 -10.05 -10.04
C GLU A 325 -10.50 -9.99 -8.87
N ILE A 326 -10.31 -11.13 -8.21
CA ILE A 326 -9.21 -11.36 -7.29
C ILE A 326 -8.52 -12.64 -7.75
N SER A 327 -7.22 -12.58 -7.96
CA SER A 327 -6.48 -13.75 -8.43
C SER A 327 -6.56 -14.87 -7.39
N PRO A 328 -7.00 -16.08 -7.76
CA PRO A 328 -7.16 -17.17 -6.83
C PRO A 328 -5.80 -17.60 -6.26
N LYS A 329 -5.81 -18.14 -5.04
CA LYS A 329 -4.63 -18.77 -4.46
C LYS A 329 -4.50 -20.20 -4.95
N ASP A 330 -3.31 -20.51 -5.44
CA ASP A 330 -2.88 -21.86 -5.78
C ASP A 330 -1.41 -21.96 -5.37
N ILE A 331 -1.18 -22.12 -4.07
CA ILE A 331 0.16 -22.11 -3.50
C ILE A 331 0.94 -23.31 -4.03
N GLU A 332 2.05 -23.01 -4.68
CA GLU A 332 3.00 -23.98 -5.22
C GLU A 332 4.26 -24.06 -4.37
N LYS A 333 4.68 -22.95 -3.73
CA LYS A 333 5.94 -22.89 -2.97
C LYS A 333 5.71 -22.43 -1.54
N VAL A 334 6.25 -23.17 -0.58
CA VAL A 334 6.25 -22.81 0.85
C VAL A 334 7.68 -22.61 1.29
N HIS A 335 8.04 -21.36 1.58
CA HIS A 335 9.37 -20.94 1.99
C HIS A 335 9.49 -20.83 3.51
N MET A 336 10.70 -21.05 4.01
CA MET A 336 11.04 -20.90 5.41
C MET A 336 11.55 -19.47 5.66
N PHE A 337 10.95 -18.74 6.59
CA PHE A 337 11.24 -17.30 6.76
C PHE A 337 12.71 -16.99 7.02
N ASN A 338 13.36 -17.66 7.97
CA ASN A 338 14.74 -17.34 8.35
C ASN A 338 15.73 -17.59 7.20
N PRO A 339 15.76 -18.78 6.55
CA PRO A 339 16.59 -19.01 5.37
C PRO A 339 16.29 -18.06 4.20
N LEU A 340 15.02 -17.71 3.98
CA LEU A 340 14.61 -16.84 2.88
C LEU A 340 15.12 -15.39 3.04
N THR A 341 15.27 -14.94 4.29
CA THR A 341 15.52 -13.53 4.63
C THR A 341 16.92 -13.25 5.18
N GLU A 342 17.79 -14.26 5.25
CA GLU A 342 19.14 -14.15 5.83
C GLU A 342 20.01 -13.06 5.15
N ASP A 343 19.87 -12.91 3.83
CA ASP A 343 20.57 -11.91 3.02
C ASP A 343 19.89 -10.53 3.01
N ILE A 344 18.75 -10.38 3.69
CA ILE A 344 18.03 -9.11 3.76
C ILE A 344 18.51 -8.33 4.98
N GLU A 345 19.20 -7.21 4.72
CA GLU A 345 19.58 -6.27 5.78
C GLU A 345 18.32 -5.78 6.52
N PRO A 346 18.23 -6.02 7.85
CA PRO A 346 17.07 -5.66 8.63
C PRO A 346 16.95 -4.14 8.82
N TYR A 347 15.71 -3.67 8.85
CA TYR A 347 15.37 -2.33 9.30
C TYR A 347 14.98 -2.38 10.77
N TYR A 348 15.59 -1.53 11.60
CA TYR A 348 15.22 -1.43 13.01
C TYR A 348 14.13 -0.38 13.17
N TYR A 349 12.89 -0.85 13.29
CA TYR A 349 11.72 -0.01 13.35
C TYR A 349 11.41 0.37 14.81
N GLU A 350 11.20 1.65 15.09
CA GLU A 350 10.77 2.10 16.42
C GLU A 350 9.25 2.02 16.52
N TYR A 351 8.76 1.08 17.33
CA TYR A 351 7.35 0.84 17.56
C TYR A 351 7.07 0.91 19.07
N TYR A 352 6.29 1.94 19.48
CA TYR A 352 5.89 2.17 20.88
C TYR A 352 7.03 2.07 21.91
N GLY A 353 8.20 2.62 21.56
CA GLY A 353 9.37 2.70 22.46
C GLY A 353 10.25 1.45 22.47
N SER A 354 9.92 0.41 21.70
CA SER A 354 10.85 -0.66 21.36
C SER A 354 11.41 -0.43 19.95
N LYS A 355 12.67 -0.81 19.75
CA LYS A 355 13.33 -0.74 18.44
C LYS A 355 13.67 -2.16 18.01
N ASP A 356 12.80 -2.73 17.18
CA ASP A 356 12.79 -4.15 16.87
C ASP A 356 13.24 -4.40 15.42
N LYS A 357 14.01 -5.47 15.23
CA LYS A 357 14.42 -6.00 13.93
C LYS A 357 13.18 -6.30 13.09
N SER A 358 13.16 -5.70 11.90
CA SER A 358 12.04 -5.81 10.96
C SER A 358 12.55 -6.01 9.53
N ILE A 359 11.85 -6.83 8.75
CA ILE A 359 12.16 -7.12 7.35
C ILE A 359 11.10 -6.48 6.46
N GLU A 360 11.52 -5.70 5.46
CA GLU A 360 10.60 -5.09 4.50
C GLU A 360 9.99 -6.18 3.58
N VAL A 361 8.67 -6.29 3.56
CA VAL A 361 7.94 -7.31 2.78
C VAL A 361 8.26 -7.18 1.29
N GLY A 362 8.34 -5.96 0.77
CA GLY A 362 8.73 -5.71 -0.62
C GLY A 362 10.08 -6.32 -1.03
N LYS A 363 11.03 -6.50 -0.10
CA LYS A 363 12.30 -7.19 -0.38
C LYS A 363 12.14 -8.70 -0.45
N ILE A 364 11.24 -9.27 0.35
CA ILE A 364 10.90 -10.69 0.29
C ILE A 364 10.16 -11.00 -1.02
N LEU A 365 9.16 -10.19 -1.38
CA LEU A 365 8.36 -10.38 -2.59
C LEU A 365 9.20 -10.37 -3.88
N ARG A 366 10.31 -9.62 -3.92
CA ARG A 366 11.26 -9.61 -5.05
C ARG A 366 12.01 -10.94 -5.26
N LYS A 367 11.97 -11.85 -4.29
CA LYS A 367 12.57 -13.19 -4.38
C LYS A 367 11.63 -14.22 -5.01
N PHE A 368 10.34 -13.89 -5.16
CA PHE A 368 9.37 -14.78 -5.79
C PHE A 368 9.40 -14.62 -7.31
N ASP A 369 9.17 -15.72 -8.03
CA ASP A 369 9.17 -15.72 -9.49
C ASP A 369 7.99 -14.91 -10.05
N GLN A 370 6.86 -14.95 -9.33
CA GLN A 370 5.63 -14.25 -9.69
C GLN A 370 4.99 -13.62 -8.45
N VAL A 371 4.63 -12.35 -8.56
CA VAL A 371 3.80 -11.65 -7.59
C VAL A 371 2.69 -10.96 -8.36
N ASP A 372 1.50 -11.54 -8.30
CA ASP A 372 0.33 -11.01 -9.01
C ASP A 372 -0.23 -9.79 -8.26
N GLU A 373 -0.30 -8.65 -8.92
CA GLU A 373 -0.81 -7.39 -8.33
C GLU A 373 -2.30 -7.46 -7.99
N LYS A 374 -3.08 -8.30 -8.70
CA LYS A 374 -4.48 -8.58 -8.40
C LYS A 374 -4.68 -9.68 -7.34
N GLY A 375 -3.58 -10.26 -6.87
CA GLY A 375 -3.57 -11.24 -5.79
C GLY A 375 -3.71 -10.61 -4.40
N LEU A 376 -3.96 -11.47 -3.40
CA LEU A 376 -3.98 -11.07 -1.99
C LEU A 376 -2.71 -11.46 -1.27
N PHE A 377 -2.21 -10.53 -0.45
CA PHE A 377 -1.27 -10.84 0.62
C PHE A 377 -2.06 -11.27 1.85
N THR A 378 -2.04 -12.56 2.14
CA THR A 378 -2.83 -13.15 3.24
C THR A 378 -1.91 -13.51 4.39
N MET A 379 -2.30 -13.12 5.59
CA MET A 379 -1.56 -13.39 6.83
C MET A 379 -2.39 -14.28 7.73
N GLY A 380 -1.77 -15.29 8.33
CA GLY A 380 -2.38 -16.13 9.38
C GLY A 380 -1.64 -15.99 10.71
N ALA A 381 -2.38 -16.08 11.81
CA ALA A 381 -1.86 -15.99 13.17
C ALA A 381 -2.22 -17.20 14.04
N VAL A 382 -1.53 -17.34 15.18
CA VAL A 382 -1.74 -18.44 16.15
C VAL A 382 -3.17 -18.43 16.73
N ASP A 383 -3.79 -17.26 16.85
CA ASP A 383 -5.17 -17.10 17.34
C ASP A 383 -6.25 -17.47 16.30
N GLY A 384 -5.83 -17.90 15.10
CA GLY A 384 -6.72 -18.24 13.99
C GLY A 384 -7.14 -17.04 13.13
N LEU A 385 -6.68 -15.82 13.44
CA LEU A 385 -6.95 -14.66 12.59
C LEU A 385 -6.30 -14.86 11.21
N ILE A 386 -7.14 -14.79 10.18
CA ILE A 386 -6.72 -14.62 8.79
C ILE A 386 -7.02 -13.18 8.38
N LYS A 387 -6.03 -12.49 7.82
CA LYS A 387 -6.22 -11.11 7.31
C LYS A 387 -5.67 -10.99 5.89
N ASN A 388 -6.44 -10.36 5.02
CA ASN A 388 -6.06 -10.09 3.64
C ASN A 388 -5.71 -8.61 3.47
N GLU A 389 -4.62 -8.37 2.74
CA GLU A 389 -4.15 -7.07 2.27
C GLU A 389 -3.97 -7.13 0.75
N THR A 390 -4.00 -5.98 0.07
CA THR A 390 -3.63 -5.94 -1.35
C THR A 390 -2.12 -6.04 -1.51
N ILE A 391 -1.68 -6.62 -2.63
CA ILE A 391 -0.25 -6.71 -2.95
C ILE A 391 0.38 -5.32 -3.10
N SER A 392 -0.33 -4.36 -3.68
CA SER A 392 0.15 -2.98 -3.83
C SER A 392 0.49 -2.32 -2.48
N LEU A 393 -0.32 -2.56 -1.45
CA LEU A 393 -0.12 -2.00 -0.11
C LEU A 393 1.15 -2.53 0.57
N VAL A 394 1.44 -3.82 0.41
CA VAL A 394 2.55 -4.47 1.13
C VAL A 394 3.91 -4.35 0.42
N ARG A 395 3.95 -3.80 -0.80
CA ARG A 395 5.19 -3.70 -1.60
C ARG A 395 6.16 -2.64 -1.10
N GLN A 396 5.68 -1.60 -0.42
CA GLN A 396 6.53 -0.49 0.03
C GLN A 396 6.19 -0.09 1.45
N ARG A 397 7.22 0.13 2.27
CA ARG A 397 7.07 0.62 3.66
C ARG A 397 6.16 -0.26 4.52
N TYR A 398 6.06 -1.53 4.18
CA TYR A 398 5.39 -2.55 4.97
C TYR A 398 6.44 -3.55 5.45
N PHE A 399 6.47 -3.81 6.74
CA PHE A 399 7.53 -4.59 7.37
C PHE A 399 6.94 -5.71 8.22
N LEU A 400 7.72 -6.75 8.42
CA LEU A 400 7.48 -7.81 9.38
C LEU A 400 8.49 -7.64 10.50
N LYS A 401 8.03 -7.25 11.68
CA LYS A 401 8.81 -7.31 12.91
C LYS A 401 9.02 -8.78 13.28
N VAL A 402 10.25 -9.17 13.58
CA VAL A 402 10.66 -10.58 13.79
C VAL A 402 11.26 -10.86 15.17
N GLU A 403 11.38 -9.85 16.03
CA GLU A 403 11.83 -9.98 17.41
C GLU A 403 11.00 -9.11 18.34
N GLY A 404 11.04 -9.36 19.65
CA GLY A 404 10.29 -8.58 20.64
C GLY A 404 8.80 -8.97 20.71
N ASP A 405 8.05 -8.25 21.54
CA ASP A 405 6.68 -8.64 21.87
C ASP A 405 5.75 -8.71 20.65
N ASN A 406 4.92 -9.76 20.59
CA ASN A 406 3.95 -10.04 19.53
C ASN A 406 4.55 -10.52 18.20
N ALA A 407 5.87 -10.67 18.09
CA ALA A 407 6.53 -11.08 16.86
C ALA A 407 6.27 -12.58 16.53
N PRO A 408 6.15 -12.94 15.24
CA PRO A 408 6.21 -12.09 14.07
C PRO A 408 4.94 -11.26 13.88
N MET A 409 5.10 -10.00 13.47
CA MET A 409 3.99 -9.05 13.36
C MET A 409 4.18 -8.08 12.20
N ASN A 410 3.13 -7.82 11.43
CA ASN A 410 3.17 -6.78 10.40
C ASN A 410 3.17 -5.37 11.02
N ILE A 411 3.96 -4.46 10.46
CA ILE A 411 3.99 -3.04 10.85
C ILE A 411 4.15 -2.16 9.61
N ALA A 412 3.63 -0.93 9.69
CA ALA A 412 3.82 0.09 8.68
C ALA A 412 3.78 1.49 9.34
N PRO A 413 4.37 2.53 8.71
CA PRO A 413 4.33 3.91 9.22
C PRO A 413 2.93 4.45 9.53
N THR A 414 1.92 3.98 8.81
CA THR A 414 0.51 4.37 8.98
C THR A 414 -0.21 3.54 10.04
N PHE A 415 0.40 2.46 10.55
CA PHE A 415 -0.27 1.56 11.48
C PHE A 415 -0.29 2.10 12.91
N LYS A 416 -1.49 2.13 13.47
CA LYS A 416 -1.75 2.32 14.90
C LYS A 416 -1.80 0.97 15.62
N LEU A 417 -1.67 1.02 16.95
CA LEU A 417 -1.86 -0.15 17.81
C LEU A 417 -3.20 -0.84 17.53
N GLY A 418 -3.15 -2.15 17.31
CA GLY A 418 -4.33 -2.98 17.03
C GLY A 418 -4.62 -3.20 15.54
N MET A 419 -3.87 -2.55 14.65
CA MET A 419 -3.97 -2.77 13.20
C MET A 419 -3.17 -3.99 12.71
N ASN A 420 -2.42 -4.61 13.62
CA ASN A 420 -1.43 -5.63 13.35
C ASN A 420 -1.99 -7.05 13.54
N VAL A 421 -1.61 -7.95 12.65
CA VAL A 421 -1.65 -9.40 12.82
C VAL A 421 -0.41 -9.79 13.62
N LYS A 422 -0.65 -10.34 14.81
CA LYS A 422 0.38 -10.67 15.81
C LYS A 422 0.63 -12.17 15.81
N GLU A 423 1.81 -12.58 16.27
CA GLU A 423 2.15 -14.00 16.43
C GLU A 423 1.85 -14.77 15.12
N MET A 424 2.31 -14.21 13.99
CA MET A 424 2.01 -14.72 12.66
C MET A 424 2.60 -16.11 12.47
N THR A 425 1.80 -17.06 11.97
CA THR A 425 2.23 -18.41 11.61
C THR A 425 2.76 -18.46 10.17
N HIS A 426 2.14 -17.67 9.28
CA HIS A 426 2.53 -17.60 7.87
C HIS A 426 1.97 -16.34 7.19
N PHE A 427 2.50 -16.05 6.01
CA PHE A 427 1.83 -15.22 5.01
C PHE A 427 1.92 -15.82 3.61
N SER A 428 1.07 -15.41 2.67
CA SER A 428 1.07 -15.92 1.29
C SER A 428 0.62 -14.92 0.24
N THR A 429 1.10 -15.09 -0.99
CA THR A 429 0.64 -14.46 -2.23
C THR A 429 -0.26 -15.45 -3.00
N THR A 430 -0.30 -15.39 -4.34
CA THR A 430 -1.05 -16.33 -5.18
C THR A 430 -0.36 -17.69 -5.33
N LYS A 431 0.98 -17.70 -5.44
CA LYS A 431 1.79 -18.91 -5.71
C LYS A 431 2.76 -19.26 -4.58
N ASP A 432 3.13 -18.30 -3.75
CA ASP A 432 4.13 -18.47 -2.71
C ASP A 432 3.54 -18.24 -1.32
N ALA A 433 3.95 -19.05 -0.36
CA ALA A 433 3.71 -18.84 1.06
C ALA A 433 5.04 -18.83 1.80
N VAL A 434 5.11 -18.10 2.91
CA VAL A 434 6.25 -18.08 3.81
C VAL A 434 5.75 -18.38 5.21
N ILE A 435 6.35 -19.37 5.85
CA ILE A 435 6.00 -19.76 7.23
C ILE A 435 7.02 -19.21 8.22
N PHE A 436 6.56 -19.02 9.46
CA PHE A 436 7.38 -18.75 10.63
C PHE A 436 7.44 -20.02 11.47
N PRO A 437 8.49 -20.86 11.32
CA PRO A 437 8.62 -22.13 12.02
C PRO A 437 8.47 -22.00 13.54
N GLU A 438 8.96 -20.90 14.12
CA GLU A 438 8.87 -20.56 15.54
C GLU A 438 7.45 -20.34 16.06
N LYS A 439 6.48 -20.08 15.17
CA LYS A 439 5.06 -19.90 15.54
C LYS A 439 4.15 -20.97 15.02
N ILE A 440 4.43 -21.52 13.84
CA ILE A 440 3.59 -22.55 13.25
C ILE A 440 3.57 -23.83 14.12
N VAL A 441 4.64 -24.09 14.88
CA VAL A 441 4.73 -25.20 15.86
C VAL A 441 3.60 -25.19 16.89
N GLU A 442 3.06 -24.01 17.22
CA GLU A 442 1.99 -23.86 18.22
C GLU A 442 0.62 -24.34 17.72
N VAL A 443 0.45 -24.50 16.39
CA VAL A 443 -0.85 -24.79 15.77
C VAL A 443 -0.87 -26.05 14.89
N VAL A 444 0.26 -26.75 14.73
CA VAL A 444 0.36 -28.00 13.95
C VAL A 444 0.68 -29.20 14.84
N ARG A 445 0.48 -30.42 14.33
CA ARG A 445 0.94 -31.62 15.04
C ARG A 445 2.47 -31.62 15.11
N THR A 446 3.00 -32.12 16.22
CA THR A 446 4.43 -32.29 16.45
C THR A 446 4.79 -33.71 16.89
N LYS A 447 6.06 -34.08 16.71
CA LYS A 447 6.67 -35.32 17.19
C LYS A 447 8.04 -35.01 17.77
N ASP A 448 8.42 -35.64 18.88
CA ASP A 448 9.80 -35.57 19.38
C ASP A 448 10.75 -36.30 18.40
N ILE A 449 11.76 -35.57 17.94
CA ILE A 449 12.85 -36.10 17.11
C ILE A 449 14.16 -35.78 17.82
N LYS A 450 14.65 -36.75 18.60
CA LYS A 450 15.92 -36.65 19.35
C LYS A 450 15.92 -35.47 20.35
N GLY A 451 14.79 -35.20 21.01
CA GLY A 451 14.68 -34.15 22.02
C GLY A 451 14.35 -32.76 21.46
N VAL A 452 14.08 -32.64 20.16
CA VAL A 452 13.57 -31.42 19.51
C VAL A 452 12.24 -31.72 18.85
N GLU A 453 11.28 -30.79 18.95
CA GLU A 453 9.98 -30.93 18.31
C GLU A 453 10.11 -30.78 16.78
N GLY A 454 9.70 -31.82 16.06
CA GLY A 454 9.51 -31.81 14.61
C GLY A 454 8.04 -31.61 14.26
N MET A 455 7.76 -30.62 13.41
CA MET A 455 6.42 -30.33 12.90
C MET A 455 6.11 -31.25 11.72
N PHE A 456 4.92 -31.87 11.67
CA PHE A 456 4.54 -32.68 10.52
C PHE A 456 4.49 -31.83 9.25
N LEU A 457 5.21 -32.26 8.21
CA LEU A 457 5.30 -31.47 6.97
C LEU A 457 3.94 -31.30 6.30
N GLU A 458 3.09 -32.34 6.32
CA GLU A 458 1.70 -32.28 5.83
C GLU A 458 0.93 -31.09 6.42
N ASP A 459 0.93 -30.95 7.75
CA ASP A 459 0.16 -29.92 8.45
C ASP A 459 0.67 -28.52 8.10
N VAL A 460 2.00 -28.37 8.01
CA VAL A 460 2.65 -27.12 7.62
C VAL A 460 2.22 -26.70 6.21
N LEU A 461 2.26 -27.62 5.24
CA LEU A 461 1.89 -27.32 3.86
C LEU A 461 0.39 -27.02 3.72
N LEU A 462 -0.47 -27.76 4.43
CA LEU A 462 -1.92 -27.51 4.44
C LEU A 462 -2.26 -26.15 5.05
N LEU A 463 -1.62 -25.80 6.18
CA LEU A 463 -1.83 -24.51 6.85
C LEU A 463 -1.34 -23.35 5.97
N ALA A 464 -0.18 -23.50 5.32
CA ALA A 464 0.36 -22.52 4.39
C ALA A 464 -0.46 -22.36 3.09
N GLY A 465 -1.44 -23.25 2.86
CA GLY A 465 -2.42 -23.14 1.78
C GLY A 465 -2.14 -24.01 0.57
N ILE A 466 -1.15 -24.92 0.60
CA ILE A 466 -1.01 -25.90 -0.49
C ILE A 466 -2.22 -26.83 -0.47
N ARG A 467 -2.75 -27.07 -1.67
CA ARG A 467 -3.68 -28.15 -1.97
C ARG A 467 -3.07 -29.05 -3.03
N TRP A 468 -3.23 -30.35 -2.87
CA TRP A 468 -2.65 -31.39 -3.73
C TRP A 468 -3.63 -32.54 -3.94
N ASP A 469 -3.38 -33.31 -4.99
CA ASP A 469 -4.06 -34.57 -5.31
C ASP A 469 -3.09 -35.76 -5.17
N GLU A 470 -3.56 -36.96 -5.50
CA GLU A 470 -2.75 -38.20 -5.38
C GLU A 470 -1.55 -38.23 -6.33
N ASP A 471 -1.60 -37.49 -7.44
CA ASP A 471 -0.57 -37.46 -8.49
C ASP A 471 0.42 -36.30 -8.33
N SER A 472 0.22 -35.46 -7.30
CA SER A 472 1.06 -34.28 -7.05
C SER A 472 2.49 -34.68 -6.65
N GLU A 473 3.47 -34.07 -7.32
CA GLU A 473 4.90 -34.26 -7.02
C GLU A 473 5.44 -33.10 -6.19
N PHE A 474 6.35 -33.41 -5.26
CA PHE A 474 6.99 -32.41 -4.42
C PHE A 474 8.51 -32.43 -4.55
N SER A 475 9.13 -31.30 -4.26
CA SER A 475 10.57 -31.24 -4.00
C SER A 475 10.92 -30.32 -2.85
N ALA A 476 11.89 -30.72 -2.05
CA ALA A 476 12.55 -29.85 -1.09
C ALA A 476 13.78 -29.21 -1.73
N VAL A 477 14.04 -27.95 -1.39
CA VAL A 477 15.16 -27.16 -1.90
C VAL A 477 15.86 -26.48 -0.72
N ASN A 478 17.18 -26.61 -0.62
CA ASN A 478 17.97 -25.93 0.40
C ASN A 478 18.50 -24.56 -0.08
N THR A 479 19.13 -23.80 0.82
CA THR A 479 19.71 -22.47 0.52
C THR A 479 20.80 -22.48 -0.55
N GLU A 480 21.50 -23.60 -0.74
CA GLU A 480 22.51 -23.79 -1.79
C GLU A 480 21.91 -24.15 -3.17
N GLY A 481 20.58 -24.34 -3.24
CA GLY A 481 19.88 -24.74 -4.46
C GLY A 481 19.90 -26.24 -4.77
N SER A 482 20.42 -27.06 -3.85
CA SER A 482 20.28 -28.53 -3.94
C SER A 482 18.82 -28.92 -3.71
N SER A 483 18.32 -29.86 -4.52
CA SER A 483 16.93 -30.30 -4.47
C SER A 483 16.81 -31.81 -4.37
N ILE A 484 15.85 -32.27 -3.57
CA ILE A 484 15.43 -33.67 -3.47
C ILE A 484 13.96 -33.78 -3.82
N ALA A 485 13.58 -34.79 -4.59
CA ALA A 485 12.18 -35.11 -4.85
C ALA A 485 11.57 -35.82 -3.64
N LEU A 486 10.30 -35.53 -3.37
CA LEU A 486 9.52 -36.13 -2.30
C LEU A 486 8.21 -36.67 -2.88
N THR A 487 7.96 -37.95 -2.65
CA THR A 487 6.65 -38.56 -2.93
C THR A 487 5.62 -38.17 -1.86
N LEU A 488 4.33 -38.32 -2.15
CA LEU A 488 3.28 -38.05 -1.16
C LEU A 488 3.46 -38.91 0.11
N GLU A 489 3.84 -40.18 -0.03
CA GLU A 489 4.14 -41.05 1.12
C GLU A 489 5.30 -40.49 1.98
N GLU A 490 6.31 -39.89 1.34
CA GLU A 490 7.43 -39.27 2.03
C GLU A 490 7.03 -37.96 2.71
N ILE A 491 6.17 -37.14 2.10
CA ILE A 491 5.61 -35.94 2.74
C ILE A 491 4.92 -36.32 4.06
N LEU A 492 4.11 -37.37 4.06
CA LEU A 492 3.37 -37.84 5.25
C LEU A 492 4.28 -38.39 6.36
N LYS A 493 5.53 -38.76 6.04
CA LYS A 493 6.54 -39.24 6.99
C LYS A 493 7.63 -38.21 7.26
N SER A 494 7.49 -36.99 6.74
CA SER A 494 8.48 -35.93 6.87
C SER A 494 8.11 -34.92 7.93
N TYR A 495 9.14 -34.33 8.52
CA TYR A 495 9.02 -33.37 9.60
C TYR A 495 9.96 -32.19 9.37
N ILE A 496 9.49 -30.99 9.67
CA ILE A 496 10.32 -29.79 9.73
C ILE A 496 10.81 -29.63 11.16
N ARG A 497 12.13 -29.55 11.34
CA ARG A 497 12.76 -29.20 12.60
C ARG A 497 13.28 -27.77 12.53
N TYR A 498 13.04 -27.00 13.59
CA TYR A 498 13.52 -25.63 13.71
C TYR A 498 14.30 -25.44 15.01
N GLU A 499 15.51 -24.90 14.91
CA GLU A 499 16.36 -24.59 16.06
C GLU A 499 17.23 -23.37 15.75
N ASP A 500 17.15 -22.31 16.56
CA ASP A 500 17.97 -21.09 16.45
C ASP A 500 18.04 -20.46 15.05
N GLY A 501 16.94 -20.50 14.28
CA GLY A 501 16.87 -19.95 12.93
C GLY A 501 17.23 -20.94 11.82
N GLN A 502 17.79 -22.10 12.16
CA GLN A 502 18.06 -23.18 11.23
C GLN A 502 16.81 -24.03 11.03
N VAL A 503 16.55 -24.43 9.79
CA VAL A 503 15.39 -25.23 9.40
C VAL A 503 15.89 -26.45 8.65
N ASP A 504 15.59 -27.63 9.15
CA ASP A 504 16.03 -28.89 8.57
C ASP A 504 14.84 -29.79 8.27
N LEU A 505 14.97 -30.63 7.23
CA LEU A 505 13.98 -31.61 6.85
C LEU A 505 14.40 -33.01 7.28
N TYR A 506 13.50 -33.68 7.99
CA TYR A 506 13.66 -35.03 8.47
C TYR A 506 12.64 -35.95 7.82
N LYS A 507 13.03 -37.21 7.57
CA LYS A 507 12.10 -38.32 7.29
C LYS A 507 12.26 -39.37 8.37
N ASP A 508 11.14 -39.73 9.01
CA ASP A 508 11.13 -40.51 10.24
C ASP A 508 12.02 -39.87 11.32
N ASP A 509 13.20 -40.43 11.61
CA ASP A 509 14.15 -39.90 12.61
C ASP A 509 15.53 -39.53 11.98
N SER A 510 15.59 -39.51 10.64
CA SER A 510 16.81 -39.22 9.86
C SER A 510 16.68 -37.90 9.14
N GLU A 511 17.71 -37.06 9.26
CA GLU A 511 17.84 -35.83 8.47
C GLU A 511 18.05 -36.19 7.01
N ILE A 512 17.31 -35.53 6.12
CA ILE A 512 17.39 -35.73 4.68
C ILE A 512 17.79 -34.46 3.92
N MET A 513 17.65 -33.28 4.54
CA MET A 513 18.12 -32.01 4.01
C MET A 513 18.36 -31.02 5.15
N ASN A 514 19.52 -30.37 5.13
CA ASN A 514 19.84 -29.25 5.99
C ASN A 514 19.49 -27.92 5.31
N ASP A 515 19.32 -26.86 6.10
CA ASP A 515 19.13 -25.49 5.61
C ASP A 515 18.01 -25.39 4.55
N LEU A 516 16.88 -26.03 4.85
CA LEU A 516 15.69 -26.08 4.02
C LEU A 516 15.21 -24.66 3.73
N LEU A 517 15.27 -24.26 2.46
CA LEU A 517 14.79 -22.96 2.00
C LEU A 517 13.29 -23.03 1.73
N ARG A 518 12.83 -24.06 1.01
CA ARG A 518 11.42 -24.22 0.63
C ARG A 518 11.03 -25.63 0.22
N ILE A 519 9.72 -25.88 0.21
CA ILE A 519 9.08 -27.03 -0.41
C ILE A 519 8.28 -26.53 -1.61
N GLU A 520 8.38 -27.23 -2.75
CA GLU A 520 7.69 -26.90 -3.99
C GLU A 520 6.76 -28.06 -4.40
N LYS A 521 5.51 -27.75 -4.75
CA LYS A 521 4.59 -28.59 -5.51
C LYS A 521 4.88 -28.37 -7.00
N LYS A 522 5.07 -29.45 -7.77
CA LYS A 522 5.41 -29.41 -9.20
C LYS A 522 4.21 -29.56 -10.11
#